data_AF-A0A371NV04-F1
#
_entry.id   AF-A0A371NV04-F1
#
_cell.length_a   1.000
_cell.length_b   1.000
_cell.length_c   1.000
_cell.angle_alpha   90.00
_cell.angle_beta   90.00
_cell.angle_gamma   90.00
#
_symmetry.space_group_name_H-M   'P 1'
#
loop_
_entity.id
_entity.type
_entity.pdbx_description
1 polymer ?
#
loop_
_entity_poly.entity_id
_entity_poly.type
_entity_poly.pdbx_seq_one_letter_code
_entity_poly.pdbx_strand_id
1 'polypeptide(L)'
;MRDTPSLMSEFGAALQFFDDFGENWYALEECLCYLDEWLPADAYVLVVERSEEILSRDDDGLRALMTTINAAGSFWSKPVIDGPEQYRRPARPFHVLMLLGEGQLQSSERLLRAAEAVGVRVLEGHSNGLES
;
A
#
# COMPACT_ATOMS: atom_id res chain seq x y z
N MET A 1 6.97 8.86 -8.24
CA MET A 1 6.57 9.03 -6.82
C MET A 1 7.79 9.21 -5.90
N ARG A 2 8.58 10.29 -6.02
CA ARG A 2 9.84 10.44 -5.25
C ARG A 2 9.71 11.24 -3.94
N ASP A 3 8.60 11.93 -3.78
CA ASP A 3 8.21 12.72 -2.60
C ASP A 3 6.72 12.49 -2.30
N THR A 4 6.31 12.91 -1.10
CA THR A 4 4.96 12.69 -0.59
C THR A 4 3.86 13.28 -1.50
N PRO A 5 3.93 14.54 -1.98
CA PRO A 5 2.88 15.08 -2.86
C PRO A 5 2.71 14.30 -4.16
N SER A 6 3.82 13.91 -4.81
CA SER A 6 3.75 13.11 -6.04
C SER A 6 3.16 11.72 -5.77
N LEU A 7 3.41 11.14 -4.59
CA LEU A 7 2.81 9.86 -4.19
C LEU A 7 1.30 9.99 -4.00
N MET A 8 0.84 11.03 -3.29
CA MET A 8 -0.59 11.25 -3.03
C MET A 8 -1.37 11.42 -4.35
N SER A 9 -0.81 12.19 -5.29
CA SER A 9 -1.41 12.38 -6.62
C SER A 9 -1.53 11.06 -7.39
N GLU A 10 -0.49 10.22 -7.37
CA GLU A 10 -0.50 8.92 -8.07
C GLU A 10 -1.47 7.92 -7.43
N PHE A 11 -1.56 7.87 -6.10
CA PHE A 11 -2.56 7.05 -5.41
C PHE A 11 -3.99 7.50 -5.74
N GLY A 12 -4.25 8.81 -5.67
CA GLY A 12 -5.55 9.37 -6.00
C GLY A 12 -5.98 9.04 -7.43
N ALA A 13 -5.06 9.19 -8.40
CA ALA A 13 -5.32 8.87 -9.79
C ALA A 13 -5.52 7.36 -10.03
N ALA A 14 -4.62 6.51 -9.49
CA ALA A 14 -4.63 5.07 -9.75
C ALA A 14 -5.82 4.35 -9.08
N LEU A 15 -6.22 4.80 -7.89
CA LEU A 15 -7.32 4.21 -7.11
C LEU A 15 -8.63 5.00 -7.23
N GLN A 16 -8.67 5.98 -8.13
CA GLN A 16 -9.85 6.79 -8.44
C GLN A 16 -10.48 7.42 -7.19
N PHE A 17 -9.65 7.99 -6.32
CA PHE A 17 -10.14 8.75 -5.17
C PHE A 17 -10.88 10.01 -5.66
N PHE A 18 -11.71 10.57 -4.79
CA PHE A 18 -12.41 11.83 -5.05
C PHE A 18 -11.41 12.99 -5.21
N ASP A 19 -11.78 14.00 -6.00
CA ASP A 19 -11.03 15.25 -6.07
C ASP A 19 -10.87 15.83 -4.65
N ASP A 20 -9.66 16.32 -4.34
CA ASP A 20 -9.30 16.88 -3.03
C ASP A 20 -9.55 15.91 -1.85
N PHE A 21 -9.26 14.61 -1.99
CA PHE A 21 -9.38 13.63 -0.90
C PHE A 21 -8.61 13.99 0.38
N GLY A 22 -7.72 14.99 0.32
CA GLY A 22 -7.06 15.62 1.46
C GLY A 22 -5.53 15.55 1.39
N GLU A 23 -4.98 14.67 0.54
CA GLU A 23 -3.56 14.56 0.21
C GLU A 23 -2.61 14.51 1.43
N ASN A 24 -3.03 13.79 2.47
CA ASN A 24 -2.23 13.55 3.67
C ASN A 24 -2.34 12.08 4.11
N TRP A 25 -1.44 11.65 5.00
CA TRP A 25 -1.34 10.24 5.41
C TRP A 25 -2.61 9.70 6.07
N TYR A 26 -3.32 10.51 6.85
CA TYR A 26 -4.58 10.13 7.47
C TYR A 26 -5.67 9.91 6.41
N ALA A 27 -5.77 10.84 5.45
CA ALA A 27 -6.71 10.72 4.34
C ALA A 27 -6.42 9.51 3.45
N LEU A 28 -5.15 9.24 3.16
CA LEU A 28 -4.74 8.06 2.41
C LEU A 28 -5.13 6.75 3.13
N GLU A 29 -4.90 6.68 4.45
CA GLU A 29 -5.29 5.51 5.25
C GLU A 29 -6.80 5.27 5.20
N GLU A 30 -7.61 6.30 5.40
CA GLU A 30 -9.07 6.19 5.32
C GLU A 30 -9.51 5.73 3.93
N CYS A 31 -8.98 6.34 2.85
CA CYS A 31 -9.32 5.92 1.51
C CYS A 31 -8.94 4.45 1.24
N LEU A 32 -7.79 3.97 1.74
CA LEU A 32 -7.40 2.58 1.59
C LEU A 32 -8.24 1.61 2.46
N CYS A 33 -8.78 2.07 3.59
CA CYS A 33 -9.65 1.28 4.45
C CYS A 33 -11.07 1.16 3.89
N TYR A 34 -11.56 2.13 3.13
CA TYR A 34 -12.93 2.16 2.62
C TYR A 34 -13.02 2.06 1.09
N LEU A 35 -12.04 1.40 0.45
CA LEU A 35 -12.02 1.18 -1.00
C LEU A 35 -13.32 0.56 -1.55
N ASP A 36 -14.03 -0.24 -0.77
CA ASP A 36 -15.25 -0.91 -1.24
C ASP A 36 -16.46 0.02 -1.42
N GLU A 37 -16.35 1.29 -1.00
CA GLU A 37 -17.36 2.31 -1.27
C GLU A 37 -17.44 2.68 -2.76
N TRP A 38 -16.34 2.59 -3.51
CA TRP A 38 -16.30 2.89 -4.96
C TRP A 38 -15.59 1.82 -5.82
N LEU A 39 -14.74 0.98 -5.22
CA LEU A 39 -14.03 -0.13 -5.86
C LEU A 39 -14.31 -1.45 -5.10
N PRO A 40 -15.54 -1.98 -5.13
CA PRO A 40 -15.88 -3.21 -4.41
C PRO A 40 -15.14 -4.42 -4.98
N ALA A 41 -14.46 -5.18 -4.11
CA ALA A 41 -13.79 -6.42 -4.47
C ALA A 41 -13.76 -7.40 -3.28
N ASP A 42 -13.57 -8.69 -3.56
CA ASP A 42 -13.40 -9.71 -2.51
C ASP A 42 -11.99 -9.72 -1.92
N ALA A 43 -11.02 -9.12 -2.62
CA ALA A 43 -9.64 -8.95 -2.21
C ALA A 43 -8.99 -7.78 -2.96
N TYR A 44 -7.96 -7.20 -2.37
CA TYR A 44 -7.18 -6.11 -2.97
C TYR A 44 -5.69 -6.48 -3.08
N VAL A 45 -5.10 -6.15 -4.22
CA VAL A 45 -3.64 -6.23 -4.41
C VAL A 45 -3.18 -4.89 -4.99
N LEU A 46 -2.45 -4.13 -4.19
CA LEU A 46 -1.80 -2.91 -4.64
C LEU A 46 -0.44 -3.27 -5.23
N VAL A 47 -0.26 -3.02 -6.52
CA VAL A 47 1.01 -3.27 -7.22
C VAL A 47 1.74 -1.93 -7.39
N VAL A 48 2.93 -1.85 -6.81
CA VAL A 48 3.81 -0.69 -6.92
C VAL A 48 4.98 -1.07 -7.82
N GLU A 49 4.93 -0.59 -9.06
CA GLU A 49 6.03 -0.73 -10.00
C GLU A 49 7.14 0.29 -9.71
N ARG A 50 8.38 -0.04 -10.11
CA ARG A 50 9.57 0.81 -9.92
C ARG A 50 9.69 1.27 -8.47
N SER A 51 9.49 0.34 -7.53
CA SER A 51 9.49 0.60 -6.10
C SER A 51 10.84 1.16 -5.61
N GLU A 52 11.92 0.99 -6.37
CA GLU A 52 13.18 1.67 -6.10
C GLU A 52 13.06 3.21 -6.09
N GLU A 53 12.09 3.78 -6.80
CA GLU A 53 11.88 5.22 -6.87
C GLU A 53 10.96 5.77 -5.77
N ILE A 54 10.17 4.90 -5.13
CA ILE A 54 9.14 5.34 -4.18
C ILE A 54 9.81 6.04 -3.00
N LEU A 55 9.41 7.30 -2.80
CA LEU A 55 9.87 8.16 -1.71
C LEU A 55 11.39 8.14 -1.53
N SER A 56 12.13 7.99 -2.63
CA SER A 56 13.59 7.87 -2.64
C SER A 56 14.32 9.13 -2.12
N ARG A 57 13.59 10.20 -1.84
CA ARG A 57 14.09 11.47 -1.28
C ARG A 57 13.46 11.81 0.07
N ASP A 58 12.66 10.92 0.65
CA ASP A 58 11.81 11.16 1.82
C ASP A 58 11.64 9.89 2.66
N ASP A 59 12.64 9.57 3.49
CA ASP A 59 12.65 8.36 4.33
C ASP A 59 11.52 8.36 5.38
N ASP A 60 11.16 9.52 5.91
CA ASP A 60 10.06 9.65 6.87
C ASP A 60 8.71 9.42 6.19
N GLY A 61 8.53 9.97 4.99
CA GLY A 61 7.42 9.62 4.12
C GLY A 61 7.36 8.12 3.83
N LEU A 62 8.50 7.47 3.58
CA LEU A 62 8.53 6.02 3.32
C LEU A 62 8.03 5.22 4.53
N ARG A 63 8.44 5.59 5.74
CA ARG A 63 7.91 4.97 6.98
C ARG A 63 6.41 5.24 7.15
N ALA A 64 5.96 6.45 6.84
CA ALA A 64 4.55 6.80 6.88
C ALA A 64 3.74 5.94 5.89
N LEU A 65 4.21 5.77 4.66
CA LEU A 65 3.60 4.88 3.68
C LEU A 65 3.51 3.44 4.20
N MET A 66 4.61 2.88 4.72
CA MET A 66 4.60 1.52 5.29
C MET A 66 3.60 1.39 6.44
N THR A 67 3.48 2.42 7.29
CA THR A 67 2.51 2.47 8.38
C THR A 67 1.08 2.46 7.82
N THR A 68 0.80 3.32 6.86
CA THR A 68 -0.52 3.48 6.23
C THR A 68 -1.00 2.20 5.53
N ILE A 69 -0.14 1.56 4.71
CA ILE A 69 -0.53 0.31 4.02
C ILE A 69 -0.67 -0.86 5.00
N ASN A 70 0.10 -0.87 6.10
CA ASN A 70 -0.05 -1.88 7.15
C ASN A 70 -1.37 -1.71 7.91
N ALA A 71 -1.75 -0.46 8.20
CA ALA A 71 -3.03 -0.14 8.82
C ALA A 71 -4.20 -0.60 7.96
N ALA A 72 -4.17 -0.30 6.65
CA ALA A 72 -5.15 -0.79 5.69
C ALA A 72 -5.20 -2.34 5.65
N GLY A 73 -4.04 -3.01 5.59
CA GLY A 73 -3.97 -4.47 5.64
C GLY A 73 -4.59 -5.06 6.91
N SER A 74 -4.31 -4.45 8.07
CA SER A 74 -4.89 -4.83 9.37
C SER A 74 -6.40 -4.61 9.39
N PHE A 75 -6.90 -3.49 8.85
CA PHE A 75 -8.32 -3.19 8.74
C PHE A 75 -9.05 -4.25 7.91
N TRP A 76 -8.56 -4.57 6.72
CA TRP A 76 -9.17 -5.55 5.83
C TRP A 76 -9.09 -6.98 6.39
N SER A 77 -8.02 -7.32 7.12
CA SER A 77 -7.85 -8.66 7.71
C SER A 77 -8.88 -9.00 8.81
N LYS A 78 -9.61 -8.01 9.32
CA LYS A 78 -10.63 -8.18 10.35
C LYS A 78 -12.02 -8.11 9.73
N PRO A 79 -12.95 -9.00 10.09
CA PRO A 79 -14.34 -8.85 9.68
C PRO A 79 -15.02 -7.71 10.45
N VAL A 80 -16.02 -7.09 9.85
CA VAL A 80 -16.96 -6.19 10.54
C VAL A 80 -18.23 -7.00 10.79
N ILE A 81 -18.45 -7.40 12.03
CA ILE A 81 -19.60 -8.21 12.46
C ILE A 81 -20.57 -7.42 13.33
N ASP A 82 -20.07 -6.39 14.02
CA ASP A 82 -20.86 -5.54 14.88
C ASP A 82 -21.49 -4.39 14.08
N GLY A 83 -22.73 -4.05 14.39
CA GLY A 83 -23.47 -2.96 13.75
C GLY A 83 -24.54 -3.40 12.75
N PRO A 84 -25.10 -2.44 11.97
CA PRO A 84 -26.14 -2.69 10.99
C PRO A 84 -25.69 -3.67 9.90
N GLU A 85 -26.61 -4.54 9.46
CA GLU A 85 -26.32 -5.61 8.47
C GLU A 85 -25.65 -5.08 7.20
N GLN A 86 -26.07 -3.90 6.73
CA GLN A 86 -25.52 -3.26 5.52
C GLN A 86 -24.04 -2.88 5.60
N TYR A 87 -23.46 -2.80 6.81
CA TYR A 87 -22.03 -2.50 7.03
C TYR A 87 -21.23 -3.73 7.42
N ARG A 88 -21.89 -4.90 7.56
CA ARG A 88 -21.17 -6.13 7.85
C ARG A 88 -20.37 -6.56 6.64
N ARG A 89 -19.11 -6.93 6.87
CA ARG A 89 -18.23 -7.49 5.84
C ARG A 89 -17.35 -8.60 6.41
N PRO A 90 -17.03 -9.65 5.63
CA PRO A 90 -16.00 -10.59 6.02
C PRO A 90 -14.62 -9.90 6.05
N ALA A 91 -13.63 -10.60 6.60
CA ALA A 91 -12.24 -10.25 6.37
C ALA A 91 -11.91 -10.42 4.88
N ARG A 92 -11.17 -9.47 4.31
CA ARG A 92 -10.71 -9.49 2.91
C ARG A 92 -9.19 -9.48 2.86
N PRO A 93 -8.56 -10.28 1.99
CA PRO A 93 -7.13 -10.17 1.73
C PRO A 93 -6.79 -8.79 1.17
N PHE A 94 -5.75 -8.17 1.72
CA PHE A 94 -5.16 -6.94 1.21
C PHE A 94 -3.64 -7.14 1.15
N HIS A 95 -3.07 -7.08 -0.05
CA HIS A 95 -1.65 -7.28 -0.28
C HIS A 95 -1.04 -6.10 -0.99
N VAL A 96 0.23 -5.83 -0.70
CA VAL A 96 1.04 -4.86 -1.45
C VAL A 96 2.22 -5.59 -2.06
N LEU A 97 2.38 -5.47 -3.37
CA LEU A 97 3.50 -6.02 -4.13
C LEU A 97 4.40 -4.87 -4.55
N MET A 98 5.62 -4.85 -4.03
CA MET A 98 6.65 -3.88 -4.41
C MET A 98 7.61 -4.51 -5.40
N LEU A 99 7.52 -4.09 -6.66
CA LEU A 99 8.33 -4.59 -7.75
C LEU A 99 9.54 -3.67 -7.94
N LEU A 100 10.74 -4.26 -7.89
CA LEU A 100 12.00 -3.56 -8.13
C LEU A 100 12.59 -3.96 -9.47
N GLY A 101 13.29 -3.03 -10.12
CA GLY A 101 14.16 -3.36 -11.24
C GLY A 101 15.34 -4.28 -10.84
N GLU A 102 15.95 -4.94 -11.81
CA GLU A 102 17.13 -5.76 -11.58
C GLU A 102 18.28 -4.94 -10.96
N GLY A 103 19.03 -5.56 -10.04
CA GLY A 103 20.22 -4.96 -9.42
C GLY A 103 19.94 -3.86 -8.37
N GLN A 104 18.68 -3.64 -7.98
CA GLN A 104 18.27 -2.59 -7.03
C GLN A 104 18.45 -2.95 -5.55
N LEU A 105 19.58 -3.57 -5.17
CA LEU A 105 19.83 -4.09 -3.81
C LEU A 105 19.73 -3.01 -2.71
N GLN A 106 20.30 -1.83 -2.94
CA GLN A 106 20.23 -0.74 -1.95
C GLN A 106 18.79 -0.26 -1.74
N SER A 107 17.99 -0.27 -2.81
CA SER A 107 16.59 0.10 -2.74
C SER A 107 15.75 -0.97 -2.06
N SER A 108 16.03 -2.26 -2.29
CA SER A 108 15.34 -3.33 -1.57
C SER A 108 15.64 -3.26 -0.07
N GLU A 109 16.89 -3.06 0.33
CA GLU A 109 17.26 -2.87 1.75
C GLU A 109 16.55 -1.66 2.38
N ARG A 110 16.41 -0.55 1.65
CA ARG A 110 15.69 0.64 2.13
C ARG A 110 14.22 0.32 2.42
N LEU A 111 13.55 -0.36 1.48
CA LEU A 111 12.15 -0.75 1.62
C LEU A 111 11.96 -1.76 2.77
N LEU A 112 12.85 -2.75 2.86
CA LEU A 112 12.81 -3.77 3.92
C LEU A 112 12.96 -3.14 5.30
N ARG A 113 13.96 -2.27 5.49
CA ARG A 113 14.16 -1.57 6.77
C ARG A 113 12.95 -0.73 7.16
N ALA A 114 12.33 -0.04 6.20
CA ALA A 114 11.13 0.75 6.47
C ALA A 114 9.94 -0.14 6.88
N ALA A 115 9.76 -1.28 6.22
CA ALA A 115 8.70 -2.24 6.54
C ALA A 115 8.91 -2.91 7.91
N GLU A 116 10.14 -3.33 8.21
CA GLU A 116 10.51 -3.92 9.51
C GLU A 116 10.28 -2.95 10.66
N ALA A 117 10.61 -1.66 10.48
CA ALA A 117 10.45 -0.63 11.50
C ALA A 117 8.99 -0.45 11.96
N VAL A 118 8.02 -0.84 11.13
CA VAL A 118 6.57 -0.73 11.42
C VAL A 118 5.90 -2.10 11.63
N GLY A 119 6.69 -3.18 11.70
CA GLY A 119 6.20 -4.53 11.94
C GLY A 119 5.42 -5.17 10.78
N VAL A 120 5.64 -4.68 9.54
CA VAL A 120 5.06 -5.31 8.34
C VAL A 120 5.75 -6.65 8.08
N ARG A 121 4.95 -7.70 7.86
CA ARG A 121 5.48 -8.98 7.41
C ARG A 121 5.86 -8.89 5.93
N VAL A 122 7.14 -8.98 5.64
CA VAL A 122 7.66 -9.02 4.26
C VAL A 122 7.92 -10.47 3.82
N LEU A 123 7.59 -10.77 2.56
CA LEU A 123 7.95 -12.01 1.88
C LEU A 123 8.77 -11.62 0.65
N GLU A 124 10.03 -12.07 0.57
CA GLU A 124 10.89 -11.81 -0.58
C GLU A 124 10.67 -12.88 -1.66
N GLY A 125 10.33 -12.42 -2.87
CA GLY A 125 10.24 -13.26 -4.06
C GLY A 125 11.44 -13.02 -4.97
N HIS A 126 12.13 -14.08 -5.39
CA HIS A 126 13.16 -13.99 -6.42
C HIS A 126 12.60 -14.55 -7.72
N SER A 127 12.59 -13.75 -8.79
CA SER A 127 12.34 -14.25 -10.13
C SER A 127 13.55 -15.08 -10.56
N ASN A 128 13.49 -16.40 -10.39
CA ASN A 128 14.39 -17.29 -11.11
C ASN A 128 14.02 -17.12 -12.59
N GLY A 129 14.90 -16.49 -13.36
CA GLY A 129 14.67 -16.20 -14.77
C GLY A 129 14.09 -17.43 -15.46
N LEU A 130 12.89 -17.29 -16.03
CA LEU A 130 12.44 -18.23 -17.04
C LEU A 130 13.30 -17.96 -18.26
N GLU A 131 14.44 -18.65 -18.34
CA GLU A 131 15.17 -18.82 -19.58
C GLU A 131 14.19 -19.40 -20.61
N SER A 132 13.91 -18.59 -21.63
CA SER A 132 13.10 -18.95 -22.81
C SER A 132 14.02 -19.39 -23.94
#